data_AF-A0A7C5MEE4-F1
#
_entry.id   AF-A0A7C5MEE4-F1
#
_cell.length_a   1.000
_cell.length_b   1.000
_cell.length_c   1.000
_cell.angle_alpha   90.00
_cell.angle_beta   90.00
_cell.angle_gamma   90.00
#
_symmetry.space_group_name_H-M   'P 1'
#
loop_
_entity.id
_entity.type
_entity.pdbx_description
1 polymer ?
#
loop_
_entity_poly.entity_id
_entity_poly.type
_entity_poly.pdbx_seq_one_letter_code
_entity_poly.pdbx_strand_id
1 'polypeptide(L)'
;SEAFQRSVNLVFIRLMRDIVRYHQFANPDRANILEDPRHPARREYLKRFAEYEGAIFLNRFYQQYRGLNPSELQAELEAKRSKRRVHPLETWLLNYLIQNPGASWSQVLEASQPARIEAYDWLFSSRRKEAQDKRIAILLEQDAFAEIHKAWKRLAFPFDRLVPSYATALGSSGDNPAALAELAGIILNDGVRLPSLRIRKLHFAEGTPWETVVEPGPPAAERVMRPEVAAALRQEMFKVVQSGTGRRAFGSVVAPDGTAIPVGGKTGTGDNRIEAVLPGGARVTRGVLNRTATFVFIIGDRFFGTVTAYVPGSAAASHEFTSALPVQAFRILAQNLQPLVAAPAPAEDGVPRVPGLLARSATAPGPNY
;
A
#
# COMPACT_ATOMS: atom_id res chain seq x y z
N SER A 1 -11.05 -16.47 11.36
CA SER A 1 -9.96 -16.63 12.35
C SER A 1 -9.97 -15.44 13.30
N GLU A 2 -9.46 -15.62 14.53
CA GLU A 2 -9.42 -14.57 15.55
C GLU A 2 -8.58 -13.35 15.11
N ALA A 3 -7.51 -13.56 14.34
CA ALA A 3 -6.63 -12.51 13.87
C ALA A 3 -7.36 -11.43 13.04
N PHE A 4 -8.27 -11.81 12.14
CA PHE A 4 -9.08 -10.86 11.37
C PHE A 4 -10.11 -10.15 12.26
N GLN A 5 -10.81 -10.90 13.10
CA GLN A 5 -11.90 -10.37 13.94
C GLN A 5 -11.41 -9.37 14.99
N ARG A 6 -10.28 -9.67 15.63
CA ARG A 6 -9.68 -8.85 16.69
C ARG A 6 -8.55 -7.94 16.19
N SER A 7 -8.25 -7.96 14.90
CA SER A 7 -7.16 -7.19 14.27
C SER A 7 -5.81 -7.40 14.98
N VAL A 8 -5.40 -8.68 15.11
CA VAL A 8 -4.13 -9.04 15.76
C VAL A 8 -2.95 -8.83 14.81
N ASN A 9 -2.38 -7.64 14.85
CA ASN A 9 -1.33 -7.18 13.92
C ASN A 9 -0.11 -8.12 13.80
N LEU A 10 0.34 -8.71 14.90
CA LEU A 10 1.56 -9.52 14.93
C LEU A 10 1.48 -10.76 14.02
N VAL A 11 0.28 -11.32 13.83
CA VAL A 11 0.07 -12.47 12.93
C VAL A 11 0.38 -12.07 11.48
N PHE A 12 -0.14 -10.92 11.04
CA PHE A 12 0.07 -10.42 9.69
C PHE A 12 1.52 -9.99 9.44
N ILE A 13 2.19 -9.41 10.44
CA ILE A 13 3.63 -9.09 10.37
C ILE A 13 4.46 -10.37 10.17
N ARG A 14 4.17 -11.43 10.94
CA ARG A 14 4.87 -12.72 10.81
C ARG A 14 4.63 -13.35 9.44
N LEU A 15 3.38 -13.33 8.96
CA LEU A 15 3.04 -13.83 7.63
C LEU A 15 3.77 -13.04 6.53
N MET A 16 3.80 -11.71 6.62
CA MET A 16 4.53 -10.87 5.65
C MET A 16 6.02 -11.16 5.66
N ARG A 17 6.63 -11.35 6.84
CA ARG A 17 8.03 -11.80 6.93
C ARG A 17 8.25 -13.12 6.20
N ASP A 18 7.34 -14.09 6.34
CA ASP A 18 7.47 -15.39 5.71
C ASP A 18 7.28 -15.30 4.19
N ILE A 19 6.34 -14.46 3.71
CA ILE A 19 6.17 -14.15 2.27
C ILE A 19 7.42 -13.47 1.70
N VAL A 20 7.99 -12.49 2.40
CA VAL A 20 9.22 -11.81 1.99
C VAL A 20 10.37 -12.81 1.92
N ARG A 21 10.52 -13.66 2.94
CA ARG A 21 11.55 -14.73 2.94
C ARG A 21 11.38 -15.69 1.78
N TYR A 22 10.14 -16.09 1.47
CA TYR A 22 9.87 -16.89 0.29
C TYR A 22 10.40 -16.20 -0.97
N HIS A 23 10.10 -14.93 -1.21
CA HIS A 23 10.62 -14.23 -2.40
C HIS A 23 12.13 -13.94 -2.37
N GLN A 24 12.73 -13.82 -1.18
CA GLN A 24 14.18 -13.69 -1.02
C GLN A 24 14.90 -14.98 -1.41
N PHE A 25 14.37 -16.14 -1.00
CA PHE A 25 15.07 -17.43 -1.05
C PHE A 25 14.44 -18.48 -1.98
N ALA A 26 13.35 -18.15 -2.69
CA ALA A 26 12.71 -19.07 -3.65
C ALA A 26 13.64 -19.46 -4.82
N ASN A 27 14.65 -18.63 -5.11
CA ASN A 27 15.73 -19.00 -6.02
C ASN A 27 16.96 -19.44 -5.19
N PRO A 28 17.39 -20.72 -5.28
CA PRO A 28 18.57 -21.22 -4.58
C PRO A 28 19.83 -20.38 -4.81
N ASP A 29 19.98 -19.80 -6.00
CA ASP A 29 21.10 -18.93 -6.34
C ASP A 29 21.16 -17.69 -5.42
N ARG A 30 20.00 -17.13 -5.03
CA ARG A 30 19.93 -15.97 -4.13
C ARG A 30 20.33 -16.29 -2.70
N ALA A 31 20.02 -17.49 -2.21
CA ALA A 31 20.44 -17.93 -0.89
C ALA A 31 21.97 -18.01 -0.81
N ASN A 32 22.60 -18.56 -1.85
CA ASN A 32 24.05 -18.73 -1.95
C ASN A 32 24.82 -17.40 -1.96
N ILE A 33 24.21 -16.28 -2.40
CA ILE A 33 24.85 -14.95 -2.40
C ILE A 33 25.29 -14.53 -0.98
N LEU A 34 24.49 -14.84 0.05
CA LEU A 34 24.79 -14.49 1.43
C LEU A 34 25.78 -15.46 2.08
N GLU A 35 25.76 -16.73 1.64
CA GLU A 35 26.60 -17.80 2.18
C GLU A 35 28.02 -17.75 1.61
N ASP A 36 28.20 -17.67 0.29
CA ASP A 36 29.50 -17.69 -0.38
C ASP A 36 30.07 -16.27 -0.57
N PRO A 37 31.16 -15.89 0.14
CA PRO A 37 31.79 -14.58 -0.02
C PRO A 37 32.33 -14.31 -1.44
N ARG A 38 32.58 -15.36 -2.22
CA ARG A 38 33.13 -15.27 -3.58
C ARG A 38 32.07 -15.30 -4.67
N HIS A 39 30.78 -15.35 -4.28
CA HIS A 39 29.69 -15.41 -5.23
C HIS A 39 29.73 -14.20 -6.19
N PRO A 40 29.73 -14.40 -7.52
CA PRO A 40 29.95 -13.32 -8.49
C PRO A 40 28.90 -12.21 -8.40
N ALA A 41 27.65 -12.56 -8.09
CA ALA A 41 26.56 -11.59 -7.93
C ALA A 41 26.74 -10.62 -6.75
N ARG A 42 27.57 -10.93 -5.74
CA ARG A 42 27.77 -10.03 -4.58
C ARG A 42 28.25 -8.66 -5.02
N ARG A 43 29.23 -8.61 -5.93
CA ARG A 43 29.79 -7.35 -6.42
C ARG A 43 28.72 -6.48 -7.06
N GLU A 44 27.81 -7.09 -7.83
CA GLU A 44 26.71 -6.38 -8.47
C GLU A 44 25.70 -5.85 -7.44
N TYR A 45 25.32 -6.65 -6.45
CA TYR A 45 24.46 -6.18 -5.35
C TYR A 45 25.11 -5.03 -4.56
N LEU A 46 26.41 -5.10 -4.25
CA LEU A 46 27.09 -4.02 -3.54
C LEU A 46 27.17 -2.74 -4.37
N LYS A 47 27.37 -2.85 -5.70
CA LYS A 47 27.32 -1.70 -6.62
C LYS A 47 25.93 -1.08 -6.65
N ARG A 48 24.88 -1.88 -6.84
CA ARG A 48 23.47 -1.43 -6.77
C ARG A 48 23.18 -0.73 -5.45
N PHE A 49 23.71 -1.25 -4.34
CA PHE A 49 23.51 -0.66 -3.01
C PHE A 49 24.21 0.70 -2.90
N ALA A 50 25.46 0.80 -3.33
CA ALA A 50 26.21 2.05 -3.35
C ALA A 50 25.52 3.12 -4.20
N GLU A 51 25.00 2.75 -5.37
CA GLU A 51 24.23 3.65 -6.23
C GLU A 51 22.93 4.11 -5.55
N TYR A 52 22.18 3.17 -4.95
CA TYR A 52 20.92 3.46 -4.26
C TYR A 52 21.09 4.34 -3.02
N GLU A 53 21.94 3.94 -2.08
CA GLU A 53 22.17 4.67 -0.83
C GLU A 53 22.89 6.00 -1.11
N GLY A 54 23.86 6.00 -2.03
CA GLY A 54 24.54 7.20 -2.46
C GLY A 54 23.58 8.25 -3.03
N ALA A 55 22.57 7.85 -3.82
CA ALA A 55 21.58 8.78 -4.36
C ALA A 55 20.69 9.37 -3.26
N ILE A 56 20.37 8.61 -2.21
CA ILE A 56 19.61 9.09 -1.05
C ILE A 56 20.39 10.16 -0.29
N PHE A 57 21.66 9.90 0.02
CA PHE A 57 22.53 10.88 0.68
C PHE A 57 22.71 12.13 -0.19
N LEU A 58 22.97 11.94 -1.48
CA LEU A 58 23.17 13.05 -2.40
C LEU A 58 21.93 13.93 -2.53
N ASN A 59 20.73 13.36 -2.63
CA ASN A 59 19.49 14.14 -2.67
C ASN A 59 19.30 14.96 -1.40
N ARG A 60 19.62 14.39 -0.22
CA ARG A 60 19.55 15.14 1.04
C ARG A 60 20.45 16.38 1.02
N PHE A 61 21.70 16.22 0.58
CA PHE A 61 22.62 17.35 0.45
C PHE A 61 22.17 18.34 -0.64
N TYR A 62 21.65 17.84 -1.77
CA TYR A 62 21.11 18.69 -2.83
C TYR A 62 19.96 19.57 -2.35
N GLN A 63 19.02 19.02 -1.56
CA GLN A 63 17.94 19.83 -0.98
C GLN A 63 18.46 20.90 0.00
N GLN A 64 19.61 20.66 0.64
CA GLN A 64 20.23 21.63 1.55
C GLN A 64 20.91 22.78 0.80
N TYR A 65 21.49 22.51 -0.37
CA TYR A 65 22.34 23.46 -1.10
C TYR A 65 21.70 24.07 -2.35
N ARG A 66 20.58 23.52 -2.82
CA ARG A 66 19.84 24.08 -3.97
C ARG A 66 19.45 25.54 -3.71
N GLY A 67 19.72 26.40 -4.68
CA GLY A 67 19.37 27.82 -4.62
C GLY A 67 20.43 28.73 -4.00
N LEU A 68 21.51 28.16 -3.44
CA LEU A 68 22.67 28.96 -3.05
C LEU A 68 23.44 29.44 -4.29
N ASN A 69 24.03 30.63 -4.18
CA ASN A 69 24.90 31.19 -5.21
C ASN A 69 26.33 30.60 -5.12
N PRO A 70 27.18 30.77 -6.16
CA PRO A 70 28.53 30.19 -6.16
C PRO A 70 29.41 30.58 -4.98
N SER A 71 29.33 31.82 -4.48
CA SER A 71 30.12 32.25 -3.31
C SER A 71 29.67 31.60 -2.00
N GLU A 72 28.36 31.40 -1.83
CA GLU A 72 27.80 30.69 -0.67
C GLU A 72 28.17 29.21 -0.69
N LEU A 73 28.11 28.55 -1.87
CA LEU A 73 28.54 27.17 -2.04
C LEU A 73 30.04 26.99 -1.75
N GLN A 74 30.86 27.94 -2.15
CA GLN A 74 32.30 27.96 -1.86
C GLN A 74 32.56 28.06 -0.34
N ALA A 75 31.84 28.93 0.36
CA ALA A 75 31.92 29.06 1.81
C ALA A 75 31.48 27.77 2.53
N GLU A 76 30.40 27.13 2.08
CA GLU A 76 29.98 25.81 2.60
C GLU A 76 31.05 24.75 2.36
N LEU A 77 31.65 24.69 1.18
CA LEU A 77 32.72 23.74 0.86
C LEU A 77 33.93 23.92 1.80
N GLU A 78 34.36 25.16 2.04
CA GLU A 78 35.45 25.48 2.97
C GLU A 78 35.10 25.08 4.41
N ALA A 79 33.87 25.39 4.85
CA ALA A 79 33.36 25.01 6.15
C ALA A 79 33.23 23.49 6.34
N LYS A 80 33.01 22.73 5.27
CA LYS A 80 33.03 21.26 5.31
C LYS A 80 34.45 20.73 5.36
N ARG A 81 35.37 21.25 4.54
CA ARG A 81 36.79 20.83 4.53
C ARG A 81 37.49 20.98 5.89
N SER A 82 37.08 21.95 6.70
CA SER A 82 37.62 22.14 8.07
C SER A 82 37.13 21.10 9.09
N LYS A 83 36.11 20.29 8.77
CA LYS A 83 35.53 19.28 9.67
C LYS A 83 36.23 17.93 9.52
N ARG A 84 36.46 17.24 10.64
CA ARG A 84 37.12 15.91 10.69
C ARG A 84 36.33 14.76 10.04
N ARG A 85 35.02 14.91 9.86
CA ARG A 85 34.14 13.88 9.28
C ARG A 85 33.11 14.54 8.38
N VAL A 86 33.37 14.50 7.08
CA VAL A 86 32.44 14.93 6.02
C VAL A 86 32.17 13.76 5.11
N HIS A 87 30.93 13.63 4.65
CA HIS A 87 30.58 12.57 3.72
C HIS A 87 31.19 12.88 2.34
N PRO A 88 31.91 11.95 1.68
CA PRO A 88 32.56 12.21 0.39
C PRO A 88 31.63 12.78 -0.68
N LEU A 89 30.39 12.26 -0.76
CA LEU A 89 29.36 12.77 -1.68
C LEU A 89 28.91 14.22 -1.42
N GLU A 90 29.00 14.70 -0.18
CA GLU A 90 28.66 16.09 0.15
C GLU A 90 29.71 17.04 -0.45
N THR A 91 30.98 16.69 -0.28
CA THR A 91 32.10 17.43 -0.88
C THR A 91 32.06 17.36 -2.41
N TRP A 92 31.79 16.18 -2.99
CA TRP A 92 31.63 16.03 -4.43
C TRP A 92 30.52 16.94 -4.96
N LEU A 93 29.36 16.96 -4.30
CA LEU A 93 28.20 17.76 -4.71
C LEU A 93 28.49 19.25 -4.70
N LEU A 94 29.11 19.76 -3.63
CA LEU A 94 29.46 21.19 -3.53
C LEU A 94 30.40 21.62 -4.66
N ASN A 95 31.45 20.84 -4.95
CA ASN A 95 32.33 21.13 -6.09
C ASN A 95 31.56 21.11 -7.42
N TYR A 96 30.68 20.12 -7.62
CA TYR A 96 29.89 20.01 -8.85
C TYR A 96 28.95 21.21 -9.05
N LEU A 97 28.25 21.66 -8.01
CA LEU A 97 27.34 22.82 -8.08
C LEU A 97 28.09 24.15 -8.26
N ILE A 98 29.30 24.28 -7.73
CA ILE A 98 30.17 25.45 -7.97
C ILE A 98 30.58 25.53 -9.45
N GLN A 99 30.95 24.39 -10.03
CA GLN A 99 31.36 24.31 -11.44
C GLN A 99 30.19 24.38 -12.42
N ASN A 100 28.99 23.98 -11.97
CA ASN A 100 27.77 23.91 -12.78
C ASN A 100 26.62 24.66 -12.07
N PRO A 101 26.65 26.00 -12.01
CA PRO A 101 25.60 26.77 -11.36
C PRO A 101 24.23 26.49 -11.97
N GLY A 102 23.24 26.22 -11.13
CA GLY A 102 21.87 25.91 -11.57
C GLY A 102 21.65 24.48 -12.08
N ALA A 103 22.62 23.57 -11.92
CA ALA A 103 22.45 22.17 -12.30
C ALA A 103 21.22 21.55 -11.64
N SER A 104 20.41 20.89 -12.46
CA SER A 104 19.22 20.16 -12.02
C SER A 104 19.58 18.88 -11.26
N TRP A 105 18.63 18.38 -10.47
CA TRP A 105 18.80 17.10 -9.77
C TRP A 105 19.11 15.94 -10.73
N SER A 106 18.52 15.91 -11.92
CA SER A 106 18.80 14.85 -12.91
C SER A 106 20.25 14.89 -13.38
N GLN A 107 20.80 16.08 -13.68
CA GLN A 107 22.20 16.24 -14.06
C GLN A 107 23.16 15.84 -12.93
N VAL A 108 22.86 16.24 -11.69
CA VAL A 108 23.62 15.83 -10.50
C VAL A 108 23.59 14.30 -10.32
N LEU A 109 22.43 13.67 -10.47
CA LEU A 109 22.26 12.23 -10.31
C LEU A 109 23.01 11.45 -11.40
N GLU A 110 23.01 11.93 -12.63
CA GLU A 110 23.75 11.31 -13.73
C GLU A 110 25.27 11.44 -13.51
N ALA A 111 25.76 12.66 -13.30
CA ALA A 111 27.20 12.94 -13.15
C ALA A 111 27.83 12.30 -11.91
N SER A 112 27.05 12.08 -10.84
CA SER A 112 27.57 11.52 -9.59
C SER A 112 27.77 10.00 -9.59
N GLN A 113 27.41 9.28 -10.66
CA GLN A 113 27.48 7.81 -10.63
C GLN A 113 28.85 7.25 -10.21
N PRO A 114 29.99 7.73 -10.74
CA PRO A 114 31.30 7.25 -10.29
C PRO A 114 31.56 7.56 -8.81
N ALA A 115 31.26 8.78 -8.36
CA ALA A 115 31.47 9.21 -6.98
C ALA A 115 30.61 8.42 -5.98
N ARG A 116 29.39 8.01 -6.37
CA ARG A 116 28.52 7.15 -5.55
C ARG A 116 29.12 5.77 -5.33
N ILE A 117 29.79 5.20 -6.32
CA ILE A 117 30.44 3.90 -6.18
C ILE A 117 31.72 4.04 -5.33
N GLU A 118 32.54 5.05 -5.64
CA GLU A 118 33.83 5.31 -4.96
C GLU A 118 33.64 5.58 -3.45
N ALA A 119 32.59 6.31 -3.07
CA ALA A 119 32.24 6.56 -1.67
C ALA A 119 32.03 5.26 -0.85
N TYR A 120 31.79 4.14 -1.54
CA TYR A 120 31.60 2.82 -0.97
C TYR A 120 32.72 1.83 -1.32
N ASP A 121 33.88 2.27 -1.82
CA ASP A 121 35.00 1.37 -2.17
C ASP A 121 35.41 0.46 -1.01
N TRP A 122 35.35 0.97 0.22
CA TRP A 122 35.60 0.21 1.44
C TRP A 122 34.70 -1.04 1.58
N LEU A 123 33.50 -1.02 0.99
CA LEU A 123 32.52 -2.09 1.05
C LEU A 123 32.91 -3.27 0.15
N PHE A 124 33.69 -3.05 -0.91
CA PHE A 124 34.12 -4.11 -1.83
C PHE A 124 35.29 -4.94 -1.29
N SER A 125 35.88 -4.56 -0.16
CA SER A 125 36.94 -5.33 0.52
C SER A 125 36.39 -6.61 1.17
N SER A 126 37.01 -7.76 0.90
CA SER A 126 36.59 -9.08 1.40
C SER A 126 36.64 -9.23 2.93
N ARG A 127 37.40 -8.37 3.64
CA ARG A 127 37.51 -8.40 5.11
C ARG A 127 36.25 -7.90 5.84
N ARG A 128 35.24 -7.39 5.11
CA ARG A 128 34.01 -6.82 5.69
C ARG A 128 32.75 -7.61 5.32
N LYS A 129 32.82 -8.95 5.35
CA LYS A 129 31.71 -9.84 4.96
C LYS A 129 30.39 -9.46 5.65
N GLU A 130 30.37 -9.29 6.96
CA GLU A 130 29.14 -8.93 7.68
C GLU A 130 28.53 -7.59 7.22
N ALA A 131 29.39 -6.61 6.90
CA ALA A 131 28.92 -5.34 6.40
C ALA A 131 28.27 -5.53 5.02
N GLN A 132 28.91 -6.28 4.13
CA GLN A 132 28.39 -6.62 2.80
C GLN A 132 27.06 -7.37 2.89
N ASP A 133 26.99 -8.41 3.72
CA ASP A 133 25.81 -9.26 3.88
C ASP A 133 24.59 -8.45 4.30
N LYS A 134 24.76 -7.48 5.22
CA LYS A 134 23.68 -6.57 5.61
C LYS A 134 23.15 -5.75 4.43
N ARG A 135 24.03 -5.27 3.54
CA ARG A 135 23.63 -4.45 2.38
C ARG A 135 22.97 -5.29 1.29
N ILE A 136 23.53 -6.47 1.04
CA ILE A 136 22.95 -7.44 0.13
C ILE A 136 21.55 -7.85 0.63
N ALA A 137 21.41 -8.16 1.92
CA ALA A 137 20.12 -8.51 2.51
C ALA A 137 19.07 -7.39 2.37
N ILE A 138 19.47 -6.11 2.53
CA ILE A 138 18.58 -4.96 2.28
C ILE A 138 18.06 -4.98 0.83
N LEU A 139 18.93 -5.19 -0.15
CA LEU A 139 18.51 -5.23 -1.55
C LEU A 139 17.69 -6.47 -1.88
N LEU A 140 18.01 -7.64 -1.33
CA LEU A 140 17.20 -8.83 -1.48
C LEU A 140 15.79 -8.64 -0.90
N GLU A 141 15.68 -7.95 0.24
CA GLU A 141 14.38 -7.55 0.79
C GLU A 141 13.63 -6.60 -0.14
N GLN A 142 14.29 -5.58 -0.68
CA GLN A 142 13.67 -4.66 -1.65
C GLN A 142 13.19 -5.39 -2.91
N ASP A 143 14.03 -6.27 -3.48
CA ASP A 143 13.68 -7.10 -4.64
C ASP A 143 12.47 -8.00 -4.31
N ALA A 144 12.38 -8.56 -3.10
CA ALA A 144 11.24 -9.35 -2.65
C ALA A 144 9.94 -8.51 -2.57
N PHE A 145 10.01 -7.29 -2.05
CA PHE A 145 8.85 -6.39 -2.04
C PHE A 145 8.44 -5.94 -3.45
N ALA A 146 9.37 -5.83 -4.40
CA ALA A 146 9.04 -5.60 -5.80
C ALA A 146 8.26 -6.78 -6.42
N GLU A 147 8.58 -8.02 -6.06
CA GLU A 147 7.78 -9.19 -6.47
C GLU A 147 6.39 -9.20 -5.83
N ILE A 148 6.29 -8.92 -4.53
CA ILE A 148 5.00 -8.83 -3.82
C ILE A 148 4.13 -7.72 -4.44
N HIS A 149 4.74 -6.60 -4.83
CA HIS A 149 4.04 -5.47 -5.42
C HIS A 149 3.33 -5.84 -6.73
N LYS A 150 3.90 -6.73 -7.55
CA LYS A 150 3.22 -7.24 -8.76
C LYS A 150 1.87 -7.85 -8.44
N ALA A 151 1.74 -8.57 -7.32
CA ALA A 151 0.47 -9.15 -6.89
C ALA A 151 -0.55 -8.06 -6.50
N TRP A 152 -0.11 -7.00 -5.82
CA TRP A 152 -0.98 -5.87 -5.48
C TRP A 152 -1.41 -5.06 -6.71
N LYS A 153 -0.52 -4.88 -7.70
CA LYS A 153 -0.87 -4.23 -8.98
C LYS A 153 -1.93 -5.01 -9.73
N ARG A 154 -1.88 -6.35 -9.71
CA ARG A 154 -2.94 -7.19 -10.31
C ARG A 154 -4.30 -6.95 -9.66
N LEU A 155 -4.32 -6.64 -8.36
CA LEU A 155 -5.51 -6.25 -7.60
C LEU A 155 -5.85 -4.74 -7.72
N ALA A 156 -5.32 -4.05 -8.72
CA ALA A 156 -5.58 -2.65 -9.05
C ALA A 156 -5.13 -1.61 -8.01
N PHE A 157 -4.20 -1.96 -7.11
CA PHE A 157 -3.59 -0.96 -6.24
C PHE A 157 -2.71 0.01 -7.04
N PRO A 158 -2.88 1.34 -6.89
CA PRO A 158 -2.35 2.30 -7.86
C PRO A 158 -0.90 2.73 -7.63
N PHE A 159 -0.29 2.40 -6.48
CA PHE A 159 1.05 2.88 -6.16
C PHE A 159 2.16 2.22 -7.00
N ASP A 160 3.25 2.96 -7.20
CA ASP A 160 4.38 2.54 -8.05
C ASP A 160 5.35 1.57 -7.37
N ARG A 161 5.32 1.51 -6.03
CA ARG A 161 6.11 0.57 -5.22
C ARG A 161 5.48 0.34 -3.86
N LEU A 162 5.74 -0.82 -3.27
CA LEU A 162 5.47 -1.07 -1.86
C LEU A 162 6.60 -0.51 -0.98
N VAL A 163 6.26 -0.09 0.24
CA VAL A 163 7.27 0.20 1.25
C VAL A 163 7.93 -1.13 1.66
N PRO A 164 9.26 -1.29 1.52
CA PRO A 164 9.95 -2.51 1.86
C PRO A 164 10.10 -2.64 3.37
N SER A 165 9.00 -2.98 4.04
CA SER A 165 8.88 -3.12 5.48
C SER A 165 7.75 -4.09 5.80
N TYR A 166 7.91 -4.93 6.82
CA TYR A 166 6.83 -5.81 7.27
C TYR A 166 5.60 -5.05 7.78
N ALA A 167 5.75 -3.75 8.11
CA ALA A 167 4.63 -2.86 8.41
C ALA A 167 3.66 -2.69 7.23
N THR A 168 4.04 -3.04 6.00
CA THR A 168 3.14 -3.07 4.84
C THR A 168 1.94 -3.99 5.08
N ALA A 169 2.09 -5.04 5.90
CA ALA A 169 1.00 -5.90 6.32
C ALA A 169 -0.09 -5.18 7.13
N LEU A 170 0.22 -3.99 7.66
CA LEU A 170 -0.67 -3.15 8.47
C LEU A 170 -1.15 -1.90 7.71
N GLY A 171 -0.89 -1.81 6.40
CA GLY A 171 -1.33 -0.68 5.58
C GLY A 171 -0.33 0.49 5.49
N SER A 172 0.94 0.31 5.85
CA SER A 172 1.95 1.39 5.76
C SER A 172 2.23 1.88 4.33
N SER A 173 1.80 1.14 3.31
CA SER A 173 1.95 1.53 1.90
C SER A 173 0.80 2.43 1.40
N GLY A 174 -0.17 2.76 2.26
CA GLY A 174 -1.22 3.75 2.02
C GLY A 174 -2.61 3.18 1.83
N ASP A 175 -3.61 3.91 2.33
CA ASP A 175 -5.03 3.62 2.16
C ASP A 175 -5.56 4.35 0.91
N ASN A 176 -5.90 3.62 -0.16
CA ASN A 176 -6.61 4.19 -1.31
C ASN A 176 -8.07 3.72 -1.30
N PRO A 177 -9.05 4.59 -1.00
CA PRO A 177 -10.46 4.20 -0.91
C PRO A 177 -11.01 3.53 -2.16
N ALA A 178 -10.65 4.02 -3.36
CA ALA A 178 -11.13 3.45 -4.61
C ALA A 178 -10.58 2.03 -4.83
N ALA A 179 -9.28 1.82 -4.63
CA ALA A 179 -8.67 0.51 -4.76
C ALA A 179 -9.18 -0.49 -3.71
N LEU A 180 -9.48 -0.03 -2.49
CA LEU A 180 -10.09 -0.86 -1.45
C LEU A 180 -11.52 -1.28 -1.81
N ALA A 181 -12.32 -0.38 -2.38
CA ALA A 181 -13.64 -0.71 -2.90
C ALA A 181 -13.53 -1.70 -4.08
N GLU A 182 -12.60 -1.49 -5.00
CA GLU A 182 -12.36 -2.43 -6.11
C GLU A 182 -11.94 -3.81 -5.63
N LEU A 183 -11.08 -3.90 -4.61
CA LEU A 183 -10.74 -5.17 -3.95
C LEU A 183 -11.98 -5.85 -3.34
N ALA A 184 -12.87 -5.11 -2.70
CA ALA A 184 -14.13 -5.66 -2.19
C ALA A 184 -15.00 -6.20 -3.31
N GLY A 185 -15.06 -5.52 -4.46
CA GLY A 185 -15.74 -5.99 -5.67
C GLY A 185 -15.12 -7.26 -6.24
N ILE A 186 -13.79 -7.35 -6.30
CA ILE A 186 -13.06 -8.57 -6.70
C ILE A 186 -13.41 -9.74 -5.77
N ILE A 187 -13.43 -9.52 -4.45
CA ILE A 187 -13.78 -10.55 -3.45
C ILE A 187 -15.24 -10.98 -3.59
N LEU A 188 -16.13 -10.02 -3.85
CA LEU A 188 -17.55 -10.30 -4.10
C LEU A 188 -17.70 -11.17 -5.36
N ASN A 189 -17.04 -10.80 -6.45
CA ASN A 189 -17.11 -11.47 -7.76
C ASN A 189 -16.19 -12.70 -7.89
N ASP A 190 -16.02 -13.48 -6.82
CA ASP A 190 -15.20 -14.71 -6.81
C ASP A 190 -13.81 -14.58 -7.46
N GLY A 191 -13.17 -13.44 -7.23
CA GLY A 191 -11.82 -13.13 -7.68
C GLY A 191 -11.71 -12.57 -9.09
N VAL A 192 -12.82 -12.19 -9.71
CA VAL A 192 -12.86 -11.56 -11.03
C VAL A 192 -12.92 -10.03 -10.87
N ARG A 193 -11.98 -9.34 -11.52
CA ARG A 193 -11.97 -7.88 -11.62
C ARG A 193 -12.84 -7.47 -12.81
N LEU A 194 -13.74 -6.53 -12.57
CA LEU A 194 -14.58 -5.89 -13.59
C LEU A 194 -14.27 -4.39 -13.64
N PRO A 195 -14.33 -3.74 -14.82
CA PRO A 195 -14.16 -2.31 -14.92
C PRO A 195 -15.27 -1.56 -14.16
N SER A 196 -14.89 -0.50 -13.45
CA SER A 196 -15.86 0.38 -12.78
C SER A 196 -16.46 1.36 -13.77
N LEU A 197 -17.73 1.15 -14.14
CA LEU A 197 -18.46 2.01 -15.07
C LEU A 197 -19.39 2.97 -14.32
N ARG A 198 -19.18 4.29 -14.49
CA ARG A 198 -20.08 5.32 -13.95
C ARG A 198 -21.24 5.67 -14.89
N ILE A 199 -21.00 5.54 -16.19
CA ILE A 199 -21.96 5.84 -17.26
C ILE A 199 -22.14 4.55 -18.05
N ARG A 200 -23.40 4.11 -18.19
CA ARG A 200 -23.75 2.87 -18.92
C ARG A 200 -24.41 3.14 -20.26
N LYS A 201 -24.98 4.33 -20.46
CA LYS A 201 -25.66 4.71 -21.69
C LYS A 201 -25.55 6.21 -21.86
N LEU A 202 -25.16 6.63 -23.06
CA LEU A 202 -25.31 8.00 -23.54
C LEU A 202 -26.26 7.94 -24.75
N HIS A 203 -27.34 8.70 -24.70
CA HIS A 203 -28.36 8.73 -25.74
C HIS A 203 -28.41 10.14 -26.31
N PHE A 204 -28.03 10.27 -27.57
CA PHE A 204 -27.92 11.55 -28.27
C PHE A 204 -29.03 11.67 -29.30
N ALA A 205 -29.53 12.91 -29.47
CA ALA A 205 -30.44 13.30 -30.54
C ALA A 205 -31.69 12.41 -30.69
N GLU A 206 -32.28 12.02 -29.56
CA GLU A 206 -33.50 11.20 -29.47
C GLU A 206 -34.61 11.78 -30.36
N GLY A 207 -35.23 10.92 -31.18
CA GLY A 207 -36.31 11.32 -32.10
C GLY A 207 -35.85 12.04 -33.36
N THR A 208 -34.55 12.03 -33.67
CA THR A 208 -34.00 12.62 -34.91
C THR A 208 -33.31 11.56 -35.78
N PRO A 209 -33.09 11.82 -37.09
CA PRO A 209 -32.30 10.91 -37.94
C PRO A 209 -30.86 10.68 -37.47
N TRP A 210 -30.36 11.49 -36.52
CA TRP A 210 -29.02 11.40 -35.94
C TRP A 210 -28.99 10.68 -34.58
N GLU A 211 -30.11 10.08 -34.18
CA GLU A 211 -30.24 9.38 -32.91
C GLU A 211 -29.13 8.35 -32.74
N THR A 212 -28.35 8.49 -31.67
CA THR A 212 -27.17 7.66 -31.41
C THR A 212 -27.16 7.21 -29.97
N VAL A 213 -27.08 5.91 -29.74
CA VAL A 213 -26.91 5.29 -28.42
C VAL A 213 -25.50 4.75 -28.30
N VAL A 214 -24.77 5.22 -27.29
CA VAL A 214 -23.43 4.75 -26.95
C VAL A 214 -23.49 4.01 -25.63
N GLU A 215 -23.15 2.73 -25.66
CA GLU A 215 -23.12 1.83 -24.52
C GLU A 215 -21.72 1.18 -24.43
N PRO A 216 -21.22 0.89 -23.22
CA PRO A 216 -19.96 0.19 -23.06
C PRO A 216 -20.12 -1.24 -23.60
N GLY A 217 -19.10 -1.72 -24.31
CA GLY A 217 -19.02 -3.12 -24.71
C GLY A 217 -18.94 -4.06 -23.49
N PRO A 218 -18.95 -5.39 -23.73
CA PRO A 218 -18.87 -6.38 -22.66
C PRO A 218 -17.70 -6.08 -21.72
N PRO A 219 -17.90 -6.08 -20.38
CA PRO A 219 -16.85 -5.73 -19.45
C PRO A 219 -15.68 -6.69 -19.60
N ALA A 220 -14.47 -6.15 -19.75
CA ALA A 220 -13.24 -6.95 -19.76
C ALA A 220 -13.05 -7.57 -18.37
N ALA A 221 -13.52 -8.81 -18.21
CA ALA A 221 -13.43 -9.58 -16.99
C ALA A 221 -12.06 -10.27 -16.90
N GLU A 222 -11.32 -10.01 -15.82
CA GLU A 222 -10.01 -10.61 -15.58
C GLU A 222 -10.02 -11.39 -14.26
N ARG A 223 -9.67 -12.68 -14.28
CA ARG A 223 -9.49 -13.45 -13.05
C ARG A 223 -8.15 -13.09 -12.40
N VAL A 224 -8.22 -12.31 -11.32
CA VAL A 224 -7.05 -11.79 -10.60
C VAL A 224 -6.80 -12.52 -9.27
N MET A 225 -7.79 -13.25 -8.77
CA MET A 225 -7.73 -14.05 -7.56
C MET A 225 -8.42 -15.39 -7.77
N ARG A 226 -7.89 -16.46 -7.14
CA ARG A 226 -8.53 -17.77 -7.16
C ARG A 226 -9.88 -17.72 -6.44
N PRO A 227 -10.93 -18.38 -6.97
CA PRO A 227 -12.28 -18.29 -6.40
C PRO A 227 -12.34 -18.82 -4.96
N GLU A 228 -11.56 -19.84 -4.61
CA GLU A 228 -11.50 -20.39 -3.25
C GLU A 228 -10.91 -19.37 -2.25
N VAL A 229 -9.95 -18.57 -2.71
CA VAL A 229 -9.35 -17.49 -1.90
C VAL A 229 -10.35 -16.36 -1.69
N ALA A 230 -11.06 -15.96 -2.76
CA ALA A 230 -12.11 -14.95 -2.67
C ALA A 230 -13.24 -15.38 -1.72
N ALA A 231 -13.70 -16.63 -1.83
CA ALA A 231 -14.71 -17.20 -0.95
C ALA A 231 -14.25 -17.22 0.53
N ALA A 232 -13.00 -17.62 0.79
CA ALA A 232 -12.43 -17.62 2.13
C ALA A 232 -12.35 -16.19 2.71
N LEU A 233 -11.88 -15.22 1.93
CA LEU A 233 -11.82 -13.80 2.35
C LEU A 233 -13.22 -13.25 2.62
N ARG A 234 -14.19 -13.54 1.76
CA ARG A 234 -15.57 -13.14 1.92
C ARG A 234 -16.19 -13.67 3.22
N GLN A 235 -15.97 -14.95 3.53
CA GLN A 235 -16.39 -15.54 4.82
C GLN A 235 -15.74 -14.85 6.02
N GLU A 236 -14.45 -14.53 5.94
CA GLU A 236 -13.76 -13.81 7.02
C GLU A 236 -14.28 -12.37 7.19
N MET A 237 -14.60 -11.68 6.10
CA MET A 237 -15.26 -10.37 6.13
C MET A 237 -16.61 -10.42 6.86
N PHE A 238 -17.42 -11.45 6.62
CA PHE A 238 -18.68 -11.64 7.37
C PHE A 238 -18.43 -11.85 8.87
N LYS A 239 -17.44 -12.68 9.24
CA LYS A 239 -17.11 -12.91 10.65
C LYS A 239 -16.65 -11.64 11.37
N VAL A 240 -15.90 -10.76 10.71
CA VAL A 240 -15.47 -9.48 11.28
C VAL A 240 -16.66 -8.58 11.64
N VAL A 241 -17.73 -8.61 10.85
CA VAL A 241 -18.96 -7.86 11.13
C VAL A 241 -19.85 -8.61 12.12
N GLN A 242 -19.88 -9.94 12.13
CA GLN A 242 -20.70 -10.70 13.10
C GLN A 242 -20.17 -10.58 14.53
N SER A 243 -18.86 -10.72 14.73
CA SER A 243 -18.26 -10.86 16.06
C SER A 243 -16.98 -10.05 16.29
N GLY A 244 -16.53 -9.27 15.30
CA GLY A 244 -15.26 -8.55 15.35
C GLY A 244 -15.38 -7.03 15.43
N THR A 245 -14.32 -6.35 14.99
CA THR A 245 -14.22 -4.88 14.98
C THR A 245 -15.29 -4.17 14.15
N GLY A 246 -15.99 -4.88 13.25
CA GLY A 246 -17.07 -4.36 12.41
C GLY A 246 -18.48 -4.50 13.02
N ARG A 247 -18.61 -4.98 14.27
CA ARG A 247 -19.90 -5.42 14.85
C ARG A 247 -21.06 -4.44 14.74
N ARG A 248 -20.81 -3.13 14.73
CA ARG A 248 -21.87 -2.11 14.62
C ARG A 248 -22.62 -2.12 13.27
N ALA A 249 -22.01 -2.67 12.23
CA ALA A 249 -22.65 -2.88 10.93
C ALA A 249 -23.53 -4.14 10.88
N PHE A 250 -23.50 -4.99 11.91
CA PHE A 250 -24.36 -6.17 11.93
C PHE A 250 -25.84 -5.77 12.00
N GLY A 251 -26.65 -6.38 11.13
CA GLY A 251 -28.08 -6.12 11.02
C GLY A 251 -28.44 -4.67 10.63
N SER A 252 -27.50 -3.89 10.06
CA SER A 252 -27.79 -2.52 9.63
C SER A 252 -28.51 -2.43 8.30
N VAL A 253 -28.50 -3.52 7.51
CA VAL A 253 -29.19 -3.63 6.23
C VAL A 253 -30.24 -4.72 6.35
N VAL A 254 -31.48 -4.35 6.05
CA VAL A 254 -32.65 -5.26 6.03
C VAL A 254 -33.29 -5.22 4.66
N ALA A 255 -33.85 -6.32 4.20
CA ALA A 255 -34.69 -6.38 3.01
C ALA A 255 -36.10 -5.84 3.32
N PRO A 256 -36.94 -5.56 2.29
CA PRO A 256 -38.31 -5.09 2.49
C PRO A 256 -39.21 -6.00 3.33
N ASP A 257 -38.91 -7.31 3.34
CA ASP A 257 -39.61 -8.32 4.14
C ASP A 257 -39.14 -8.37 5.60
N GLY A 258 -38.20 -7.50 5.99
CA GLY A 258 -37.60 -7.44 7.33
C GLY A 258 -36.40 -8.38 7.52
N THR A 259 -36.04 -9.20 6.53
CA THR A 259 -34.91 -10.12 6.63
C THR A 259 -33.59 -9.35 6.63
N ALA A 260 -32.69 -9.63 7.57
CA ALA A 260 -31.37 -8.99 7.58
C ALA A 260 -30.52 -9.46 6.39
N ILE A 261 -30.00 -8.50 5.60
CA ILE A 261 -29.08 -8.80 4.51
C ILE A 261 -27.66 -8.88 5.09
N PRO A 262 -26.91 -9.98 4.87
CA PRO A 262 -25.58 -10.12 5.42
C PRO A 262 -24.64 -8.98 4.99
N VAL A 263 -23.98 -8.36 5.96
CA VAL A 263 -22.91 -7.38 5.73
C VAL A 263 -21.59 -8.01 6.13
N GLY A 264 -20.63 -7.99 5.20
CA GLY A 264 -19.24 -8.36 5.48
C GLY A 264 -18.35 -7.12 5.41
N GLY A 265 -17.23 -7.11 6.12
CA GLY A 265 -16.29 -6.01 5.99
C GLY A 265 -14.98 -6.19 6.74
N LYS A 266 -14.09 -5.23 6.54
CA LYS A 266 -12.86 -5.10 7.31
C LYS A 266 -12.64 -3.65 7.72
N THR A 267 -12.23 -3.48 8.96
CA THR A 267 -11.86 -2.17 9.52
C THR A 267 -10.36 -1.93 9.47
N GLY A 268 -9.97 -0.66 9.32
CA GLY A 268 -8.58 -0.19 9.44
C GLY A 268 -8.52 1.11 10.22
N THR A 269 -7.42 1.34 10.94
CA THR A 269 -7.13 2.61 11.65
C THR A 269 -5.64 2.88 11.55
N GLY A 270 -5.29 4.06 11.05
CA GLY A 270 -3.91 4.52 10.90
C GLY A 270 -3.69 5.81 11.69
N ASP A 271 -2.62 5.84 12.48
CA ASP A 271 -2.05 7.06 13.06
C ASP A 271 -0.65 7.22 12.47
N ASN A 272 -0.55 8.01 11.40
CA ASN A 272 0.66 8.13 10.61
C ASN A 272 1.48 9.31 11.12
N ARG A 273 2.68 9.03 11.61
CA ARG A 273 3.59 10.01 12.21
C ARG A 273 4.97 9.95 11.58
N ILE A 274 5.67 11.08 11.59
CA ILE A 274 7.08 11.15 11.21
C ILE A 274 7.89 10.78 12.45
N GLU A 275 8.50 9.60 12.43
CA GLU A 275 9.45 9.18 13.46
C GLU A 275 10.88 9.36 12.96
N ALA A 276 11.73 10.02 13.74
CA ALA A 276 13.16 10.06 13.53
C ALA A 276 13.86 9.09 14.49
N VAL A 277 14.68 8.20 13.95
CA VAL A 277 15.55 7.34 14.76
C VAL A 277 16.91 8.05 14.90
N LEU A 278 17.26 8.40 16.13
CA LEU A 278 18.54 9.01 16.48
C LEU A 278 19.67 7.96 16.53
N PRO A 279 20.94 8.39 16.42
CA PRO A 279 22.07 7.52 16.73
C PRO A 279 21.90 6.88 18.11
N GLY A 280 22.06 5.55 18.20
CA GLY A 280 21.79 4.79 19.43
C GLY A 280 20.38 4.21 19.55
N GLY A 281 19.49 4.46 18.59
CA GLY A 281 18.19 3.79 18.48
C GLY A 281 17.02 4.50 19.19
N ALA A 282 17.28 5.63 19.86
CA ALA A 282 16.21 6.47 20.42
C ALA A 282 15.29 6.99 19.30
N ARG A 283 13.97 7.00 19.55
CA ARG A 283 12.97 7.47 18.59
C ARG A 283 12.42 8.81 19.03
N VAL A 284 12.27 9.73 18.08
CA VAL A 284 11.70 11.05 18.30
C VAL A 284 10.63 11.31 17.25
N THR A 285 9.39 11.51 17.71
CA THR A 285 8.31 11.96 16.85
C THR A 285 8.57 13.39 16.39
N ARG A 286 8.72 13.60 15.09
CA ARG A 286 8.95 14.91 14.46
C ARG A 286 7.68 15.58 13.92
N GLY A 287 6.57 14.87 13.87
CA GLY A 287 5.30 15.43 13.44
C GLY A 287 4.24 14.38 13.16
N VAL A 288 2.99 14.83 13.00
CA VAL A 288 1.85 13.99 12.59
C VAL A 288 1.60 14.21 11.10
N LEU A 289 1.49 13.13 10.33
CA LEU A 289 1.22 13.17 8.89
C LEU A 289 -0.28 13.20 8.62
N ASN A 290 -1.02 12.25 9.21
CA ASN A 290 -2.47 12.14 9.09
C ASN A 290 -3.02 11.07 10.03
N ARG A 291 -4.35 11.07 10.18
CA ARG A 291 -5.10 9.99 10.80
C ARG A 291 -6.14 9.44 9.83
N THR A 292 -6.20 8.13 9.68
CA THR A 292 -7.17 7.42 8.84
C THR A 292 -8.00 6.45 9.67
N ALA A 293 -9.26 6.30 9.29
CA ALA A 293 -10.08 5.18 9.71
C ALA A 293 -10.93 4.74 8.53
N THR A 294 -10.91 3.44 8.22
CA THR A 294 -11.54 2.91 7.01
C THR A 294 -12.40 1.70 7.35
N PHE A 295 -13.55 1.59 6.70
CA PHE A 295 -14.39 0.40 6.70
C PHE A 295 -14.69 0.00 5.26
N VAL A 296 -14.08 -1.10 4.82
CA VAL A 296 -14.33 -1.73 3.52
C VAL A 296 -15.43 -2.76 3.71
N PHE A 297 -16.44 -2.79 2.85
CA PHE A 297 -17.63 -3.60 3.06
C PHE A 297 -18.16 -4.27 1.78
N ILE A 298 -18.94 -5.32 2.00
CA ILE A 298 -19.84 -5.98 1.05
C ILE A 298 -21.22 -6.11 1.70
N ILE A 299 -22.28 -5.99 0.90
CA ILE A 299 -23.68 -6.17 1.32
C ILE A 299 -24.31 -7.22 0.41
N GLY A 300 -24.69 -8.34 1.01
CA GLY A 300 -25.20 -9.50 0.29
C GLY A 300 -24.22 -9.98 -0.77
N ASP A 301 -24.73 -10.11 -1.99
CA ASP A 301 -24.05 -10.59 -3.20
C ASP A 301 -23.93 -9.50 -4.28
N ARG A 302 -24.36 -8.26 -4.00
CA ARG A 302 -24.55 -7.21 -5.02
C ARG A 302 -23.78 -5.92 -4.80
N PHE A 303 -23.60 -5.51 -3.55
CA PHE A 303 -23.03 -4.19 -3.27
C PHE A 303 -21.73 -4.32 -2.50
N PHE A 304 -20.83 -3.38 -2.74
CA PHE A 304 -19.55 -3.27 -2.06
C PHE A 304 -19.13 -1.81 -2.02
N GLY A 305 -18.17 -1.49 -1.16
CA GLY A 305 -17.65 -0.14 -1.10
C GLY A 305 -16.71 0.08 0.07
N THR A 306 -16.43 1.35 0.33
CA THR A 306 -15.64 1.77 1.48
C THR A 306 -16.18 3.06 2.07
N VAL A 307 -16.01 3.22 3.39
CA VAL A 307 -16.20 4.48 4.10
C VAL A 307 -14.88 4.84 4.76
N THR A 308 -14.36 6.03 4.50
CA THR A 308 -13.08 6.50 5.05
C THR A 308 -13.27 7.84 5.75
N ALA A 309 -12.81 7.91 6.99
CA ALA A 309 -12.56 9.16 7.70
C ALA A 309 -11.07 9.50 7.60
N TYR A 310 -10.76 10.74 7.23
CA TYR A 310 -9.39 11.20 6.98
C TYR A 310 -9.19 12.59 7.54
N VAL A 311 -8.12 12.76 8.33
CA VAL A 311 -7.67 14.08 8.80
C VAL A 311 -6.22 14.27 8.35
N PRO A 312 -5.93 15.24 7.46
CA PRO A 312 -4.58 15.52 6.99
C PRO A 312 -3.78 16.38 7.96
N GLY A 313 -2.45 16.25 7.91
CA GLY A 313 -1.50 17.18 8.49
C GLY A 313 -1.48 17.21 10.01
N SER A 314 -0.93 18.30 10.56
CA SER A 314 -0.78 18.50 12.01
C SER A 314 -2.10 18.52 12.77
N ALA A 315 -3.21 18.87 12.11
CA ALA A 315 -4.56 18.81 12.70
C ALA A 315 -4.93 17.38 13.16
N ALA A 316 -4.35 16.34 12.57
CA ALA A 316 -4.56 14.97 13.02
C ALA A 316 -4.07 14.72 14.46
N ALA A 317 -3.15 15.54 14.98
CA ALA A 317 -2.65 15.42 16.35
C ALA A 317 -3.74 15.62 17.42
N SER A 318 -4.79 16.39 17.12
CA SER A 318 -5.90 16.66 18.04
C SER A 318 -7.10 15.71 17.88
N HIS A 319 -6.98 14.66 17.07
CA HIS A 319 -8.09 13.76 16.75
C HIS A 319 -7.84 12.33 17.23
N GLU A 320 -8.81 11.74 17.92
CA GLU A 320 -8.72 10.39 18.51
C GLU A 320 -9.85 9.44 18.05
N PHE A 321 -10.15 9.38 16.75
CA PHE A 321 -11.16 8.43 16.24
C PHE A 321 -10.55 7.07 15.88
N THR A 322 -11.37 6.02 15.96
CA THR A 322 -11.04 4.66 15.52
C THR A 322 -11.89 4.26 14.31
N SER A 323 -11.70 3.05 13.80
CA SER A 323 -12.58 2.46 12.79
C SER A 323 -14.05 2.37 13.19
N ALA A 324 -14.38 2.55 14.46
CA ALA A 324 -15.76 2.57 14.91
C ALA A 324 -16.56 3.76 14.31
N LEU A 325 -15.88 4.85 13.94
CA LEU A 325 -16.49 6.01 13.28
C LEU A 325 -16.98 5.69 11.86
N PRO A 326 -16.14 5.20 10.92
CA PRO A 326 -16.59 4.75 9.60
C PRO A 326 -17.68 3.67 9.64
N VAL A 327 -17.62 2.74 10.59
CA VAL A 327 -18.64 1.70 10.73
C VAL A 327 -19.98 2.30 11.18
N GLN A 328 -19.94 3.30 12.07
CA GLN A 328 -21.15 4.02 12.48
C GLN A 328 -21.72 4.87 11.33
N ALA A 329 -20.86 5.55 10.58
CA ALA A 329 -21.27 6.30 9.38
C ALA A 329 -21.91 5.37 8.34
N PHE A 330 -21.33 4.18 8.12
CA PHE A 330 -21.93 3.13 7.28
C PHE A 330 -23.32 2.73 7.77
N ARG A 331 -23.52 2.53 9.08
CA ARG A 331 -24.84 2.16 9.62
C ARG A 331 -25.92 3.20 9.32
N ILE A 332 -25.56 4.48 9.38
CA ILE A 332 -26.47 5.58 9.02
C ILE A 332 -26.72 5.59 7.51
N LEU A 333 -25.65 5.46 6.70
CA LEU A 333 -25.77 5.37 5.24
C LEU A 333 -26.62 4.18 4.80
N ALA A 334 -26.52 3.03 5.47
CA ALA A 334 -27.29 1.82 5.16
C ALA A 334 -28.81 2.05 5.22
N GLN A 335 -29.28 2.95 6.09
CA GLN A 335 -30.70 3.33 6.15
C GLN A 335 -31.13 4.06 4.88
N ASN A 336 -30.26 4.92 4.32
CA ASN A 336 -30.52 5.64 3.08
C ASN A 336 -30.33 4.77 1.83
N LEU A 337 -29.58 3.68 1.93
CA LEU A 337 -29.38 2.72 0.83
C LEU A 337 -30.52 1.72 0.70
N GLN A 338 -31.49 1.71 1.62
CA GLN A 338 -32.62 0.77 1.62
C GLN A 338 -33.35 0.66 0.27
N PRO A 339 -33.74 1.75 -0.41
CA PRO A 339 -34.40 1.65 -1.70
C PRO A 339 -33.52 0.97 -2.77
N LEU A 340 -32.21 1.23 -2.75
CA LEU A 340 -31.26 0.65 -3.69
C LEU A 340 -31.04 -0.84 -3.44
N VAL A 341 -30.93 -1.23 -2.17
CA VAL A 341 -30.71 -2.62 -1.77
C VAL A 341 -31.96 -3.47 -2.03
N ALA A 342 -33.15 -2.89 -1.80
CA ALA A 342 -34.44 -3.50 -2.07
C ALA A 342 -34.75 -3.66 -3.57
N ALA A 343 -34.21 -2.78 -4.42
CA ALA A 343 -34.45 -2.85 -5.85
C ALA A 343 -33.98 -4.21 -6.40
N PRO A 344 -34.75 -4.84 -7.31
CA PRO A 344 -34.32 -6.10 -7.95
C PRO A 344 -32.96 -5.92 -8.62
N ALA A 345 -32.17 -7.00 -8.68
CA ALA A 345 -30.95 -6.97 -9.46
C ALA A 345 -31.28 -6.62 -10.92
N PRO A 346 -30.44 -5.85 -11.61
CA PRO A 346 -30.59 -5.67 -13.05
C PRO A 346 -30.71 -7.05 -13.73
N ALA A 347 -31.52 -7.12 -14.80
CA ALA A 347 -31.58 -8.30 -15.67
C ALA A 347 -30.14 -8.69 -16.09
N GLU A 348 -29.88 -9.98 -16.28
CA GLU A 348 -28.52 -10.52 -16.42
C GLU A 348 -27.66 -9.76 -17.44
N ASP A 349 -26.73 -8.93 -16.95
CA ASP A 349 -25.71 -8.24 -17.75
C ASP A 349 -24.59 -9.22 -18.24
N GLY A 350 -24.87 -10.52 -18.34
CA GLY A 350 -23.88 -11.56 -18.69
C GLY A 350 -22.77 -11.79 -17.65
N VAL A 351 -22.90 -11.22 -16.45
CA VAL A 351 -21.91 -11.35 -15.37
C VAL A 351 -22.14 -12.66 -14.60
N PRO A 352 -21.10 -13.50 -14.38
CA PRO A 352 -21.21 -14.69 -13.54
C PRO A 352 -21.70 -14.30 -12.14
N ARG A 353 -22.91 -14.74 -11.77
CA ARG A 353 -23.44 -14.52 -10.42
C ARG A 353 -22.76 -15.48 -9.45
N VAL A 354 -22.42 -14.97 -8.26
CA VAL A 354 -21.98 -15.79 -7.13
C VAL A 354 -23.14 -16.72 -6.77
N PRO A 355 -22.92 -18.03 -6.59
CA PRO A 355 -23.95 -18.94 -6.09
C PRO A 355 -24.53 -18.40 -4.77
N GLY A 356 -25.86 -18.36 -4.68
CA GLY A 356 -26.62 -17.64 -3.65
C GLY A 356 -26.07 -17.80 -2.24
N LEU A 357 -25.73 -16.67 -1.63
CA LEU A 357 -25.18 -16.58 -0.27
C LEU A 357 -26.22 -16.93 0.82
N LEU A 358 -27.49 -17.04 0.45
CA LEU A 358 -28.63 -17.22 1.34
C LEU A 358 -28.83 -18.65 1.86
N ALA A 359 -28.07 -19.64 1.37
CA ALA A 359 -28.28 -21.03 1.79
C ALA A 359 -27.66 -21.41 3.15
N ARG A 360 -26.88 -20.54 3.83
CA ARG A 360 -26.13 -20.93 5.05
C ARG A 360 -25.97 -19.87 6.16
N SER A 361 -26.87 -18.91 6.31
CA SER A 361 -26.97 -18.16 7.58
C SER A 361 -27.99 -18.82 8.49
N ALA A 362 -27.56 -19.90 9.16
CA ALA A 362 -28.30 -20.49 10.25
C ALA A 362 -28.54 -19.43 11.35
N THR A 363 -29.80 -19.33 11.77
CA THR A 363 -30.32 -18.86 13.07
C THR A 363 -29.38 -18.00 13.92
N ALA A 364 -29.77 -16.74 14.12
CA ALA A 364 -29.20 -15.88 15.15
C ALA A 364 -29.19 -16.62 16.51
N PRO A 365 -28.08 -16.61 17.28
CA PRO A 365 -28.13 -17.07 18.65
C PRO A 365 -29.01 -16.10 19.45
N GLY A 366 -30.00 -16.66 20.15
CA GLY A 366 -30.82 -15.91 21.10
C GLY A 366 -29.98 -15.25 22.20
N PRO A 367 -30.54 -14.25 22.90
CA PRO A 367 -29.82 -13.58 23.97
C PRO A 367 -29.55 -14.59 25.10
N ASN A 368 -28.27 -14.83 25.40
CA ASN A 368 -27.90 -15.43 26.68
C ASN A 368 -27.94 -14.32 27.74
N TYR A 369 -28.80 -14.52 28.74
CA TYR A 369 -28.75 -13.82 30.03
C TYR A 369 -27.47 -14.18 30.79
#